data_AF-A0A3B6H2W4-F1
#
_entry.id   AF-A0A3B6H2W4-F1
#
_cell.length_a   1.000
_cell.length_b   1.000
_cell.length_c   1.000
_cell.angle_alpha   90.00
_cell.angle_beta   90.00
_cell.angle_gamma   90.00
#
_symmetry.space_group_name_H-M   'P 1'
#
loop_
_entity.id
_entity.type
_entity.pdbx_description
1 polymer ?
#
loop_
_entity_poly.entity_id
_entity_poly.type
_entity_poly.pdbx_seq_one_letter_code
_entity_poly.pdbx_strand_id
1 'polypeptide(L)'
;MSEQTQEFYAEVFHKTHELARRCYERIRDKNKRLRLELKCKIFDLDLASKKLDELASKSISQERKYEEEKEQREKQVALLFHMLDQELNAKQKLELETKQLQSKLEAVKPMQGEDSESKKKMAEQSEELQDKYDRVESIVRTLITKERQSNDELQLARKALIRGFQDLTTDRTSIGIKKMGMLNLESLEKAFNQKLSEPAESSYHAALFCEKWENEIRNPKWHPFKAIMVDGKEMEILCEDDEKLRALKEEHGEQICDLVTKALLEINEHNPSSRYPFSELWNYKEDRKATLEEVVAYVQNQWRLDGSKLKRKRAEEDAGSTQVEDITR
;
A
#
# COMPACT_ATOMS: atom_id res chain seq x y z
N MET A 1 7.62 89.13 22.75
CA MET A 1 6.80 87.91 22.64
C MET A 1 5.73 88.01 23.70
N SER A 2 4.44 87.86 23.36
CA SER A 2 3.36 87.96 24.36
C SER A 2 3.32 86.70 25.22
N GLU A 3 2.96 86.83 26.49
CA GLU A 3 2.83 85.72 27.46
C GLU A 3 1.97 84.56 26.91
N GLN A 4 0.91 84.88 26.18
CA GLN A 4 0.04 83.92 25.48
C GLN A 4 0.78 83.05 24.45
N THR A 5 1.77 83.59 23.73
CA THR A 5 2.56 82.78 22.79
C THR A 5 3.45 81.80 23.52
N GLN A 6 3.99 82.17 24.68
CA GLN A 6 4.87 81.31 25.47
C GLN A 6 4.11 80.16 26.14
N GLU A 7 2.89 80.42 26.63
CA GLU A 7 1.99 79.39 27.16
C GLU A 7 1.57 78.38 26.09
N PHE A 8 1.24 78.83 24.87
CA PHE A 8 0.90 77.93 23.76
C PHE A 8 2.05 76.98 23.41
N TYR A 9 3.29 77.48 23.30
CA TYR A 9 4.44 76.62 23.04
C TYR A 9 4.73 75.66 24.21
N ALA A 10 4.53 76.09 25.45
CA ALA A 10 4.68 75.23 26.62
C ALA A 10 3.65 74.09 26.63
N GLU A 11 2.39 74.37 26.27
CA GLU A 11 1.33 73.35 26.19
C GLU A 11 1.60 72.34 25.06
N VAL A 12 2.03 72.82 23.89
CA VAL A 12 2.42 71.95 22.76
C VAL A 12 3.63 71.09 23.14
N PHE A 13 4.64 71.64 23.81
CA PHE A 13 5.80 70.90 24.29
C PHE A 13 5.41 69.82 25.31
N HIS A 14 4.50 70.14 26.23
CA HIS A 14 4.00 69.18 27.21
C HIS A 14 3.23 68.02 26.54
N LYS A 15 2.29 68.33 25.65
CA LYS A 15 1.50 67.32 24.92
C LYS A 15 2.38 66.44 24.05
N THR A 16 3.35 67.02 23.35
CA THR A 16 4.30 66.26 22.52
C THR A 16 5.20 65.35 23.36
N HIS A 17 5.67 65.83 24.52
CA HIS A 17 6.45 65.02 25.46
C HIS A 17 5.64 63.86 26.06
N GLU A 18 4.38 64.09 26.44
CA GLU A 18 3.50 63.02 26.93
C GLU A 18 3.22 61.95 25.87
N LEU A 19 2.96 62.36 24.63
CA LEU A 19 2.75 61.44 23.52
C LEU A 19 4.01 60.61 23.26
N ALA A 20 5.19 61.25 23.22
CA ALA A 20 6.47 60.57 23.05
C ALA A 20 6.71 59.54 24.18
N ARG A 21 6.41 59.90 25.42
CA ARG A 21 6.50 58.99 26.58
C ARG A 21 5.58 57.78 26.44
N ARG A 22 4.30 57.99 26.09
CA ARG A 22 3.35 56.89 25.86
C ARG A 22 3.77 55.97 24.73
N CYS A 23 4.30 56.53 23.63
CA CYS A 23 4.86 55.75 22.53
C CYS A 23 6.05 54.91 22.98
N TYR A 24 6.98 55.49 23.75
CA TYR A 24 8.13 54.78 24.28
C TYR A 24 7.74 53.64 25.23
N GLU A 25 6.81 53.89 26.16
CA GLU A 25 6.29 52.87 27.08
C GLU A 25 5.64 51.70 26.32
N ARG A 26 4.82 52.00 25.30
CA ARG A 26 4.20 50.97 24.45
C ARG A 26 5.23 50.13 23.70
N ILE A 27 6.27 50.76 23.14
CA ILE A 27 7.37 50.08 22.46
C ILE A 27 8.13 49.18 23.45
N ARG A 28 8.43 49.70 24.65
CA ARG A 28 9.11 48.96 25.72
C ARG A 28 8.33 47.71 26.13
N ASP A 29 7.02 47.85 26.35
CA ASP A 29 6.17 46.73 26.75
C ASP A 29 6.03 45.69 25.63
N LYS A 30 5.89 46.14 24.38
CA LYS A 30 5.88 45.24 23.22
C LYS A 30 7.20 44.48 23.08
N ASN A 31 8.33 45.16 23.23
CA ASN A 31 9.66 44.53 23.20
C ASN A 31 9.85 43.53 24.35
N LYS A 32 9.36 43.84 25.54
CA LYS A 32 9.40 42.91 26.68
C LYS A 32 8.57 41.65 26.40
N ARG A 33 7.37 41.81 25.82
CA ARG A 33 6.51 40.69 25.43
C ARG A 33 7.16 39.82 24.34
N LEU A 34 7.69 40.44 23.30
CA LEU A 34 8.38 39.73 22.21
C LEU A 34 9.60 38.94 22.72
N ARG A 35 10.37 39.49 23.66
CA ARG A 35 11.49 38.77 24.29
C ARG A 35 11.04 37.54 25.06
N LEU A 36 9.92 37.62 25.78
CA LEU A 36 9.36 36.48 26.50
C LEU A 36 8.86 35.41 25.52
N GLU A 37 8.17 35.81 24.45
CA GLU A 37 7.68 34.90 23.43
C GLU A 37 8.83 34.19 22.70
N LEU A 38 9.90 34.92 22.35
CA LEU A 38 11.10 34.36 21.76
C LEU A 38 11.76 33.34 22.69
N LYS A 39 11.83 33.64 24.00
CA LYS A 39 12.37 32.72 25.00
C LYS A 39 11.55 31.42 25.11
N CYS A 40 10.22 31.51 25.07
CA CYS A 40 9.35 30.34 25.05
C CYS A 40 9.58 29.50 23.78
N LYS A 41 9.61 30.14 22.60
CA LYS A 41 9.85 29.43 21.33
C LYS A 41 11.20 28.71 21.28
N ILE A 42 12.26 29.32 21.83
CA ILE A 42 13.58 28.66 21.92
C ILE A 42 13.51 27.41 22.81
N PHE A 43 12.78 27.47 23.92
CA PHE A 43 12.60 26.31 24.80
C PHE A 43 11.80 25.19 24.11
N ASP A 44 10.73 25.54 23.40
CA ASP A 44 9.93 24.57 22.65
C ASP A 44 10.75 23.91 21.52
N LEU A 45 11.60 24.68 20.83
CA LEU A 45 12.52 24.17 19.82
C LEU A 45 13.57 23.21 20.41
N ASP A 46 14.15 23.52 21.58
CA ASP A 46 15.08 22.63 22.26
C ASP A 46 14.41 21.30 22.67
N LEU A 47 13.16 21.37 23.18
CA LEU A 47 12.39 20.18 23.50
C LEU A 47 12.06 19.35 22.26
N ALA A 48 11.70 20.00 21.15
CA ALA A 48 11.44 19.32 19.89
C ALA A 48 12.71 18.68 19.30
N SER A 49 13.86 19.35 19.41
CA SER A 49 15.16 18.80 18.98
C SER A 49 15.50 17.52 19.74
N LYS A 50 15.37 17.52 21.07
CA LYS A 50 15.62 16.34 21.90
C LYS A 50 14.72 15.15 21.53
N LYS A 51 13.44 15.40 21.25
CA LYS A 51 12.51 14.37 20.78
C LYS A 51 12.93 13.80 19.42
N LEU A 52 13.40 14.67 18.51
CA LEU A 52 13.87 14.24 17.19
C LEU A 52 15.10 13.34 17.30
N ASP A 53 16.06 13.69 18.17
CA ASP A 53 17.26 12.89 18.44
C ASP A 53 16.92 11.51 19.03
N GLU A 54 15.94 11.46 19.94
CA GLU A 54 15.44 10.21 20.52
C GLU A 54 14.77 9.32 19.47
N LEU A 55 13.95 9.90 18.59
CA LEU A 55 13.31 9.19 17.48
C LEU A 55 14.34 8.67 16.47
N ALA A 56 15.34 9.48 16.11
CA ALA A 56 16.43 9.06 15.23
C ALA A 56 17.20 7.87 15.84
N SER A 57 17.50 7.92 17.13
CA SER A 57 18.18 6.84 17.86
C SER A 57 17.35 5.54 17.85
N LYS A 58 16.02 5.64 18.02
CA LYS A 58 15.10 4.49 17.92
C LYS A 58 15.05 3.92 16.51
N SER A 59 14.97 4.75 15.48
CA SER A 59 14.97 4.33 14.06
C SER A 59 16.24 3.55 13.72
N ILE A 60 17.42 4.10 14.05
CA ILE A 60 18.72 3.43 13.82
C ILE A 60 18.80 2.09 14.55
N SER A 61 18.23 2.00 15.75
CA SER A 61 18.21 0.75 16.52
C SER A 61 17.28 -0.30 15.90
N GLN A 62 16.15 0.12 15.32
CA GLN A 62 15.25 -0.78 14.59
C GLN A 62 15.87 -1.25 13.28
N GLU A 63 16.47 -0.35 12.50
CA GLU A 63 17.17 -0.70 11.25
C GLU A 63 18.25 -1.75 11.48
N ARG A 64 19.07 -1.60 12.54
CA ARG A 64 20.07 -2.62 12.91
C ARG A 64 19.45 -3.98 13.20
N LYS A 65 18.34 -4.04 13.95
CA LYS A 65 17.64 -5.30 14.24
C LYS A 65 17.10 -5.96 12.96
N TYR A 66 16.55 -5.16 12.05
CA TYR A 66 16.05 -5.69 10.77
C TYR A 66 17.17 -6.24 9.90
N GLU A 67 18.32 -5.56 9.83
CA GLU A 67 19.46 -6.05 9.05
C GLU A 67 20.05 -7.33 9.66
N GLU A 68 20.16 -7.40 11.00
CA GLU A 68 20.60 -8.61 11.70
C GLU A 68 19.66 -9.80 11.43
N GLU A 69 18.33 -9.59 11.49
CA GLU A 69 17.36 -10.64 11.19
C GLU A 69 17.41 -11.08 9.72
N LYS A 70 17.58 -10.12 8.80
CA LYS A 70 17.74 -10.40 7.37
C LYS A 70 19.00 -11.21 7.10
N GLU A 71 20.15 -10.83 7.66
CA GLU A 71 21.41 -11.58 7.52
C GLU A 71 21.27 -13.01 8.09
N GLN A 72 20.54 -13.17 9.20
CA GLN A 72 20.27 -14.48 9.78
C GLN A 72 19.39 -15.34 8.87
N ARG A 73 18.36 -14.77 8.23
CA ARG A 73 17.53 -15.47 7.25
C ARG A 73 18.31 -15.85 6.00
N GLU A 74 19.16 -14.96 5.49
CA GLU A 74 20.03 -15.25 4.34
C GLU A 74 20.98 -16.42 4.64
N LYS A 75 21.56 -16.47 5.84
CA LYS A 75 22.37 -17.61 6.31
C LYS A 75 21.56 -18.90 6.38
N GLN A 76 20.32 -18.87 6.87
CA GLN A 76 19.45 -20.05 6.91
C GLN A 76 19.07 -20.55 5.51
N VAL A 77 18.75 -19.64 4.59
CA VAL A 77 18.43 -19.97 3.19
C VAL A 77 19.65 -20.58 2.51
N ALA A 78 20.84 -20.01 2.69
CA ALA A 78 22.08 -20.56 2.14
C ALA A 78 22.37 -21.98 2.65
N LEU A 79 22.14 -22.23 3.95
CA LEU A 79 22.30 -23.56 4.55
C LEU A 79 21.31 -24.57 3.94
N LEU A 80 20.04 -24.20 3.80
CA LEU A 80 19.01 -25.04 3.19
C LEU A 80 19.32 -25.36 1.73
N PHE A 81 19.78 -24.37 0.96
CA PHE A 81 20.21 -24.56 -0.42
C PHE A 81 21.37 -25.56 -0.53
N HIS A 82 22.38 -25.43 0.33
CA HIS A 82 23.50 -26.37 0.36
C HIS A 82 23.05 -27.80 0.70
N MET A 83 22.16 -27.98 1.68
CA MET A 83 21.60 -29.29 2.02
C MET A 83 20.81 -29.89 0.85
N LEU A 84 20.01 -29.08 0.16
CA LEU A 84 19.23 -29.54 -0.98
C LEU A 84 20.13 -29.95 -2.15
N ASP A 85 21.22 -29.21 -2.40
CA ASP A 85 22.20 -29.54 -3.44
C ASP A 85 22.91 -30.88 -3.13
N GLN A 86 23.26 -31.12 -1.86
CA GLN A 86 23.81 -32.42 -1.44
C GLN A 86 22.81 -33.57 -1.67
N GLU A 87 21.54 -33.37 -1.35
CA GLU A 87 20.49 -34.38 -1.57
C GLU A 87 20.24 -34.65 -3.05
N LEU A 88 20.25 -33.60 -3.88
CA LEU A 88 20.11 -33.72 -5.32
C LEU A 88 21.26 -34.54 -5.91
N ASN A 89 22.49 -34.24 -5.51
CA ASN A 89 23.68 -34.99 -5.93
C ASN A 89 23.62 -36.46 -5.48
N ALA A 90 23.20 -36.72 -4.24
CA ALA A 90 23.02 -38.09 -3.73
C ALA A 90 21.93 -38.84 -4.52
N LYS A 91 20.80 -38.19 -4.83
CA LYS A 91 19.72 -38.76 -5.63
C LYS A 91 20.18 -39.12 -7.04
N GLN A 92 20.90 -38.21 -7.71
CA GLN A 92 21.43 -38.46 -9.05
C GLN A 92 22.41 -39.64 -9.07
N LYS A 93 23.26 -39.77 -8.05
CA LYS A 93 24.17 -40.92 -7.91
C LYS A 93 23.41 -42.24 -7.77
N LEU A 94 22.40 -42.28 -6.89
CA LEU A 94 21.57 -43.47 -6.71
C LEU A 94 20.80 -43.81 -7.99
N GLU A 95 20.28 -42.83 -8.72
CA GLU A 95 19.59 -43.05 -9.99
C GLU A 95 20.51 -43.70 -11.05
N LEU A 96 21.78 -43.29 -11.10
CA LEU A 96 22.79 -43.92 -11.96
C LEU A 96 23.06 -45.37 -11.54
N GLU A 97 23.25 -45.64 -10.24
CA GLU A 97 23.43 -47.00 -9.73
C GLU A 97 22.20 -47.88 -10.00
N THR A 98 20.99 -47.33 -9.87
CA THR A 98 19.73 -48.03 -10.16
C THR A 98 19.64 -48.41 -11.64
N LYS A 99 19.98 -47.48 -12.56
CA LYS A 99 20.03 -47.76 -14.01
C LYS A 99 21.09 -48.81 -14.36
N GLN A 100 22.25 -48.76 -13.72
CA GLN A 100 23.30 -49.78 -13.89
C GLN A 100 22.83 -51.16 -13.42
N LEU A 101 22.16 -51.24 -12.26
CA LEU A 101 21.60 -52.48 -11.74
C LEU A 101 20.45 -53.01 -12.60
N GLN A 102 19.55 -52.14 -13.09
CA GLN A 102 18.50 -52.52 -14.04
C GLN A 102 19.09 -53.11 -15.32
N SER A 103 20.13 -52.50 -15.87
CA SER A 103 20.82 -53.00 -17.07
C SER A 103 21.46 -54.38 -16.82
N LYS A 104 22.07 -54.58 -15.65
CA LYS A 104 22.61 -55.89 -15.23
C LYS A 104 21.50 -56.92 -15.02
N LEU A 105 20.36 -56.52 -14.44
CA LEU A 105 19.22 -57.40 -14.21
C LEU A 105 18.57 -57.85 -15.52
N GLU A 106 18.43 -56.96 -16.50
CA GLU A 106 17.97 -57.33 -17.85
C GLU A 106 18.93 -58.31 -18.55
N ALA A 107 20.24 -58.16 -18.32
CA ALA A 107 21.23 -59.11 -18.81
C ALA A 107 21.17 -60.50 -18.12
N VAL A 108 20.69 -60.55 -16.87
CA VAL A 108 20.53 -61.79 -16.09
C VAL A 108 19.12 -62.39 -16.26
N LYS A 109 18.12 -61.63 -16.72
CA LYS A 109 16.72 -62.07 -16.95
C LYS A 109 16.53 -63.33 -17.81
N PRO A 110 17.45 -63.73 -18.72
CA PRO A 110 17.37 -65.04 -19.38
C PRO A 110 17.79 -66.22 -18.49
N MET A 111 18.24 -66.00 -17.26
CA MET A 111 18.76 -67.01 -16.35
C MET A 111 18.23 -66.80 -14.93
N GLN A 112 17.67 -67.87 -14.35
CA GLN A 112 17.34 -68.08 -12.92
C GLN A 112 15.94 -67.59 -12.50
N GLY A 113 15.15 -68.38 -11.77
CA GLY A 113 15.52 -69.37 -10.75
C GLY A 113 15.51 -68.69 -9.38
N GLU A 114 14.68 -69.18 -8.45
CA GLU A 114 14.43 -68.59 -7.13
C GLU A 114 15.69 -68.61 -6.25
N ASP A 115 16.28 -67.43 -5.99
CA ASP A 115 17.39 -67.28 -5.04
C ASP A 115 17.11 -66.22 -3.97
N SER A 116 17.53 -66.50 -2.73
CA SER A 116 17.16 -65.78 -1.51
C SER A 116 17.81 -64.39 -1.39
N GLU A 117 18.96 -64.18 -2.03
CA GLU A 117 19.74 -62.94 -1.98
C GLU A 117 19.07 -61.79 -2.74
N SER A 118 18.37 -62.11 -3.84
CA SER A 118 17.58 -61.17 -4.64
C SER A 118 16.38 -60.60 -3.88
N LYS A 119 15.73 -61.42 -3.03
CA LYS A 119 14.62 -60.96 -2.17
C LYS A 119 15.09 -59.98 -1.10
N LYS A 120 16.28 -60.20 -0.52
CA LYS A 120 16.84 -59.33 0.51
C LYS A 120 17.18 -57.93 -0.05
N LYS A 121 17.79 -57.85 -1.24
CA LYS A 121 18.07 -56.57 -1.92
C LYS A 121 16.81 -55.80 -2.28
N MET A 122 15.74 -56.48 -2.73
CA MET A 122 14.46 -55.80 -3.00
C MET A 122 13.82 -55.24 -1.73
N ALA A 123 13.95 -55.93 -0.59
CA ALA A 123 13.44 -55.44 0.68
C ALA A 123 14.19 -54.18 1.14
N GLU A 124 15.53 -54.19 1.09
CA GLU A 124 16.36 -53.02 1.44
C GLU A 124 16.06 -51.80 0.56
N GLN A 125 15.89 -52.00 -0.75
CA GLN A 125 15.51 -50.92 -1.68
C GLN A 125 14.10 -50.38 -1.42
N SER A 126 13.17 -51.25 -1.03
CA SER A 126 11.80 -50.83 -0.69
C SER A 126 11.76 -50.01 0.59
N GLU A 127 12.57 -50.37 1.59
CA GLU A 127 12.70 -49.62 2.85
C GLU A 127 13.33 -48.24 2.61
N GLU A 128 14.41 -48.17 1.81
CA GLU A 128 15.04 -46.89 1.45
C GLU A 128 14.10 -45.98 0.65
N LEU A 129 13.27 -46.54 -0.23
CA LEU A 129 12.24 -45.79 -0.96
C LEU A 129 11.14 -45.27 -0.03
N GLN A 130 10.73 -46.07 0.95
CA GLN A 130 9.74 -45.67 1.95
C GLN A 130 10.27 -44.51 2.81
N ASP A 131 11.51 -44.60 3.29
CA ASP A 131 12.15 -43.53 4.07
C ASP A 131 12.24 -42.22 3.27
N LYS A 132 12.56 -42.30 1.98
CA LYS A 132 12.57 -41.13 1.09
C LYS A 132 11.18 -40.55 0.90
N TYR A 133 10.17 -41.39 0.75
CA TYR A 133 8.78 -40.96 0.60
C TYR A 133 8.33 -40.20 1.86
N ASP A 134 8.57 -40.77 3.04
CA ASP A 134 8.20 -40.18 4.33
C ASP A 134 8.94 -38.85 4.55
N ARG A 135 10.21 -38.76 4.13
CA ARG A 135 10.99 -37.52 4.17
C ARG A 135 10.40 -36.42 3.28
N VAL A 136 10.02 -36.76 2.04
CA VAL A 136 9.39 -35.80 1.12
C VAL A 136 8.03 -35.36 1.65
N GLU A 137 7.23 -36.28 2.16
CA GLU A 137 5.92 -35.96 2.74
C GLU A 137 6.05 -34.98 3.93
N SER A 138 7.04 -35.22 4.81
CA SER A 138 7.36 -34.33 5.93
C SER A 138 7.75 -32.92 5.48
N ILE A 139 8.59 -32.80 4.45
CA ILE A 139 8.99 -31.52 3.86
C ILE A 139 7.77 -30.80 3.28
N VAL A 140 6.93 -31.49 2.51
CA VAL A 140 5.72 -30.91 1.90
C VAL A 140 4.77 -30.36 2.98
N ARG A 141 4.52 -31.10 4.05
CA ARG A 141 3.67 -30.63 5.17
C ARG A 141 4.23 -29.38 5.83
N THR A 142 5.55 -29.31 6.00
CA THR A 142 6.23 -28.16 6.59
C THR A 142 6.15 -26.94 5.67
N LEU A 143 6.38 -27.12 4.36
CA LEU A 143 6.25 -26.05 3.37
C LEU A 143 4.82 -25.48 3.30
N ILE A 144 3.80 -26.35 3.31
CA ILE A 144 2.39 -25.91 3.36
C ILE A 144 2.12 -25.08 4.62
N THR A 145 2.66 -25.51 5.77
CA THR A 145 2.47 -24.78 7.03
C THR A 145 3.15 -23.41 6.98
N LYS A 146 4.36 -23.33 6.44
CA LYS A 146 5.12 -22.07 6.30
C LYS A 146 4.51 -21.12 5.26
N GLU A 147 4.01 -21.64 4.16
CA GLU A 147 3.31 -20.88 3.13
C GLU A 147 2.05 -20.21 3.71
N ARG A 148 1.24 -20.98 4.44
CA ARG A 148 0.07 -20.43 5.15
C ARG A 148 0.44 -19.33 6.13
N GLN A 149 1.44 -19.55 6.98
CA GLN A 149 1.92 -18.55 7.94
C GLN A 149 2.38 -17.26 7.25
N SER A 150 3.20 -17.38 6.19
CA SER A 150 3.68 -16.22 5.43
C SER A 150 2.55 -15.49 4.71
N ASN A 151 1.59 -16.22 4.13
CA ASN A 151 0.43 -15.63 3.49
C ASN A 151 -0.44 -14.87 4.51
N ASP A 152 -0.67 -15.42 5.71
CA ASP A 152 -1.41 -14.73 6.78
C ASP A 152 -0.74 -13.40 7.16
N GLU A 153 0.59 -13.39 7.32
CA GLU A 153 1.37 -12.17 7.60
C GLU A 153 1.25 -11.14 6.46
N LEU A 154 1.35 -11.57 5.20
CA LEU A 154 1.19 -10.70 4.04
C LEU A 154 -0.22 -10.10 3.97
N GLN A 155 -1.26 -10.89 4.25
CA GLN A 155 -2.63 -10.41 4.29
C GLN A 155 -2.86 -9.40 5.43
N LEU A 156 -2.28 -9.64 6.61
CA LEU A 156 -2.31 -8.68 7.72
C LEU A 156 -1.61 -7.37 7.37
N ALA A 157 -0.42 -7.43 6.77
CA ALA A 157 0.31 -6.25 6.30
C ALA A 157 -0.49 -5.46 5.26
N ARG A 158 -1.12 -6.15 4.31
CA ARG A 158 -1.98 -5.54 3.29
C ARG A 158 -3.19 -4.83 3.89
N LYS A 159 -3.89 -5.47 4.84
CA LYS A 159 -5.02 -4.87 5.57
C LYS A 159 -4.58 -3.63 6.37
N ALA A 160 -3.43 -3.70 7.03
CA ALA A 160 -2.87 -2.57 7.76
C ALA A 160 -2.54 -1.39 6.84
N LEU A 161 -1.97 -1.65 5.67
CA LEU A 161 -1.71 -0.63 4.65
C LEU A 161 -2.99 -0.03 4.09
N ILE A 162 -4.00 -0.85 3.74
CA ILE A 162 -5.30 -0.34 3.30
C ILE A 162 -5.89 0.60 4.36
N ARG A 163 -5.86 0.22 5.64
CA ARG A 163 -6.34 1.09 6.72
C ARG A 163 -5.53 2.39 6.83
N GLY A 164 -4.20 2.31 6.78
CA GLY A 164 -3.34 3.49 6.88
C GLY A 164 -3.43 4.43 5.67
N PHE A 165 -3.72 3.90 4.48
CA PHE A 165 -3.85 4.69 3.25
C PHE A 165 -5.18 5.44 3.14
N GLN A 166 -6.19 5.10 3.95
CA GLN A 166 -7.48 5.81 3.95
C GLN A 166 -7.28 7.31 4.22
N ASP A 167 -6.31 7.67 5.04
CA ASP A 167 -6.03 9.06 5.44
C ASP A 167 -4.95 9.73 4.57
N LEU A 168 -4.23 8.96 3.75
CA LEU A 168 -3.07 9.43 2.98
C LEU A 168 -3.36 9.67 1.50
N THR A 169 -4.50 9.17 1.00
CA THR A 169 -4.84 9.24 -0.42
C THR A 169 -5.54 10.55 -0.75
N THR A 170 -4.99 11.26 -1.74
CA THR A 170 -5.61 12.41 -2.41
C THR A 170 -5.95 11.98 -3.83
N ASP A 171 -6.92 12.64 -4.47
CA ASP A 171 -7.51 12.22 -5.76
C ASP A 171 -6.54 12.15 -6.96
N ARG A 172 -5.24 12.42 -6.76
CA ARG A 172 -4.21 12.51 -7.83
C ARG A 172 -3.00 11.61 -7.61
N THR A 173 -3.11 10.55 -6.79
CA THR A 173 -1.97 9.68 -6.49
C THR A 173 -1.89 8.47 -7.44
N SER A 174 -0.67 8.08 -7.80
CA SER A 174 -0.46 6.91 -8.69
C SER A 174 -0.75 5.58 -8.00
N ILE A 175 -0.59 5.54 -6.69
CA ILE A 175 -0.99 4.42 -5.84
C ILE A 175 -2.07 4.94 -4.89
N GLY A 176 -3.14 4.18 -4.70
CA GLY A 176 -4.19 4.54 -3.77
C GLY A 176 -5.08 3.36 -3.40
N ILE A 177 -6.23 3.66 -2.79
CA ILE A 177 -7.24 2.66 -2.47
C ILE A 177 -8.30 2.71 -3.56
N LYS A 178 -8.64 1.55 -4.13
CA LYS A 178 -9.78 1.37 -5.01
C LYS A 178 -10.86 0.57 -4.28
N LYS A 179 -12.11 1.02 -4.36
CA LYS A 179 -13.27 0.26 -3.89
C LYS A 179 -13.81 -0.58 -5.04
N MET A 180 -13.47 -1.86 -5.04
CA MET A 180 -13.87 -2.84 -6.05
C MET A 180 -15.38 -3.06 -5.99
N GLY A 181 -16.03 -3.00 -7.16
CA GLY A 181 -17.47 -3.15 -7.30
C GLY A 181 -18.30 -1.94 -6.87
N MET A 182 -17.69 -0.75 -6.85
CA MET A 182 -18.40 0.52 -6.82
C MET A 182 -18.29 1.20 -8.17
N LEU A 183 -19.28 2.04 -8.47
CA LEU A 183 -19.25 2.83 -9.70
C LEU A 183 -18.35 4.05 -9.50
N ASN A 184 -17.48 4.32 -10.48
CA ASN A 184 -16.66 5.53 -10.45
C ASN A 184 -17.52 6.73 -10.87
N LEU A 185 -17.84 7.58 -9.89
CA LEU A 185 -18.68 8.76 -10.10
C LEU A 185 -18.09 9.71 -11.15
N GLU A 186 -16.78 9.99 -11.12
CA GLU A 186 -16.14 10.88 -12.10
C GLU A 186 -16.23 10.33 -13.53
N SER A 187 -16.05 9.01 -13.68
CA SER A 187 -16.21 8.34 -14.98
C SER A 187 -17.65 8.42 -15.50
N LEU A 188 -18.63 8.29 -14.60
CA LEU A 188 -20.05 8.44 -14.95
C LEU A 188 -20.40 9.89 -15.29
N GLU A 189 -19.94 10.86 -14.50
CA GLU A 189 -20.12 12.28 -14.80
C GLU A 189 -19.56 12.61 -16.18
N LYS A 190 -18.38 12.10 -16.52
CA LYS A 190 -17.79 12.28 -17.85
C LYS A 190 -18.65 11.66 -18.95
N ALA A 191 -19.18 10.45 -18.74
CA ALA A 191 -20.06 9.78 -19.71
C ALA A 191 -21.39 10.53 -19.88
N PHE A 192 -21.99 11.03 -18.80
CA PHE A 192 -23.21 11.83 -18.84
C PHE A 192 -22.98 13.20 -19.50
N ASN A 193 -21.86 13.88 -19.22
CA ASN A 193 -21.49 15.14 -19.86
C ASN A 193 -21.31 15.02 -21.37
N GLN A 194 -20.91 13.86 -21.88
CA GLN A 194 -20.80 13.61 -23.32
C GLN A 194 -22.18 13.39 -23.99
N LYS A 195 -23.18 13.01 -23.20
CA LYS A 195 -24.52 12.64 -23.68
C LYS A 195 -25.55 13.76 -23.47
N LEU A 196 -25.41 14.54 -22.41
CA LEU A 196 -26.33 15.63 -22.04
C LEU A 196 -25.88 16.96 -22.63
N SER A 197 -26.85 17.79 -23.02
CA SER A 197 -26.58 19.14 -23.53
C SER A 197 -26.19 20.14 -22.43
N GLU A 198 -26.53 19.85 -21.17
CA GLU A 198 -26.25 20.71 -20.01
C GLU A 198 -25.33 20.01 -19.00
N PRO A 199 -24.06 20.45 -18.86
CA PRO A 199 -23.10 19.81 -17.96
C PRO A 199 -23.47 19.89 -16.48
N ALA A 200 -24.27 20.88 -16.08
CA ALA A 200 -24.65 21.11 -14.68
C ALA A 200 -25.56 20.00 -14.13
N GLU A 201 -26.34 19.33 -14.97
CA GLU A 201 -27.24 18.23 -14.56
C GLU A 201 -26.52 16.87 -14.50
N SER A 202 -25.35 16.75 -15.15
CA SER A 202 -24.62 15.48 -15.26
C SER A 202 -24.16 14.92 -13.92
N SER A 203 -23.79 15.78 -12.95
CA SER A 203 -23.41 15.33 -11.60
C SER A 203 -24.60 14.76 -10.83
N TYR A 204 -25.76 15.41 -10.92
CA TYR A 204 -27.00 14.92 -10.32
C TYR A 204 -27.44 13.58 -10.91
N HIS A 205 -27.41 13.46 -12.24
CA HIS A 205 -27.74 12.20 -12.93
C HIS A 205 -26.74 11.08 -12.62
N ALA A 206 -25.44 11.39 -12.56
CA ALA A 206 -24.42 10.42 -12.19
C ALA A 206 -24.62 9.90 -10.76
N ALA A 207 -24.93 10.78 -9.80
CA ALA A 207 -25.18 10.40 -8.42
C ALA A 207 -26.43 9.50 -8.27
N LEU A 208 -27.55 9.87 -8.90
CA LEU A 208 -28.77 9.04 -8.91
C LEU A 208 -28.53 7.68 -9.57
N PHE A 209 -27.80 7.68 -10.68
CA PHE A 209 -27.44 6.46 -11.39
C PHE A 209 -26.57 5.55 -10.52
N CYS A 210 -25.55 6.10 -9.85
CA CYS A 210 -24.71 5.37 -8.91
C CYS A 210 -25.54 4.68 -7.84
N GLU A 211 -26.42 5.41 -7.15
CA GLU A 211 -27.25 4.86 -6.09
C GLU A 211 -28.13 3.70 -6.59
N LYS A 212 -28.82 3.89 -7.71
CA LYS A 212 -29.68 2.85 -8.30
C LYS A 212 -28.87 1.60 -8.65
N TRP A 213 -27.79 1.76 -9.42
CA TRP A 213 -27.07 0.61 -9.97
C TRP A 213 -26.15 -0.07 -8.98
N GLU A 214 -25.58 0.65 -8.00
CA GLU A 214 -24.87 -0.02 -6.91
C GLU A 214 -25.80 -0.90 -6.07
N ASN A 215 -27.04 -0.47 -5.85
CA ASN A 215 -28.05 -1.29 -5.16
C ASN A 215 -28.44 -2.52 -5.99
N GLU A 216 -28.58 -2.39 -7.31
CA GLU A 216 -28.81 -3.53 -8.20
C GLU A 216 -27.61 -4.49 -8.19
N ILE A 217 -26.38 -4.00 -8.35
CA ILE A 217 -25.16 -4.82 -8.33
C ILE A 217 -25.06 -5.64 -7.02
N ARG A 218 -25.40 -5.02 -5.88
CA ARG A 218 -25.40 -5.67 -4.56
C ARG A 218 -26.60 -6.60 -4.35
N ASN A 219 -27.63 -6.54 -5.18
CA ASN A 219 -28.83 -7.34 -5.03
C ASN A 219 -28.52 -8.83 -5.29
N PRO A 220 -28.61 -9.71 -4.28
CA PRO A 220 -28.31 -11.12 -4.45
C PRO A 220 -29.30 -11.84 -5.40
N LYS A 221 -30.49 -11.26 -5.62
CA LYS A 221 -31.49 -11.80 -6.57
C LYS A 221 -31.13 -11.54 -8.03
N TRP A 222 -30.19 -10.66 -8.32
CA TRP A 222 -29.73 -10.39 -9.67
C TRP A 222 -28.29 -10.86 -9.84
N HIS A 223 -28.10 -11.96 -10.58
CA HIS A 223 -26.80 -12.58 -10.82
C HIS A 223 -26.67 -12.85 -12.32
N PRO A 224 -26.24 -11.84 -13.11
CA PRO A 224 -26.15 -11.94 -14.56
C PRO A 224 -24.90 -12.73 -14.98
N PHE A 225 -24.68 -13.90 -14.38
CA PHE A 225 -23.53 -14.76 -14.62
C PHE A 225 -23.99 -16.18 -14.94
N LYS A 226 -23.21 -16.87 -15.76
CA LYS A 226 -23.40 -18.28 -16.09
C LYS A 226 -22.12 -19.06 -15.80
N ALA A 227 -22.28 -20.24 -15.21
CA ALA A 227 -21.20 -21.16 -14.98
C ALA A 227 -20.75 -21.82 -16.30
N ILE A 228 -19.44 -21.85 -16.52
CA ILE A 228 -18.76 -22.54 -17.60
C ILE A 228 -17.64 -23.40 -17.03
N MET A 229 -17.27 -24.45 -17.75
CA MET A 229 -16.14 -25.30 -17.40
C MET A 229 -14.93 -24.93 -18.25
N VAL A 230 -13.85 -24.48 -17.61
CA VAL A 230 -12.56 -24.21 -18.25
C VAL A 230 -11.50 -25.05 -17.54
N ASP A 231 -10.84 -25.95 -18.27
CA ASP A 231 -9.81 -26.86 -17.74
C ASP A 231 -10.24 -27.67 -16.49
N GLY A 232 -11.50 -28.10 -16.45
CA GLY A 232 -12.05 -28.87 -15.32
C GLY A 232 -12.38 -28.02 -14.08
N LYS A 233 -12.24 -26.69 -14.15
CA LYS A 233 -12.65 -25.74 -13.11
C LYS A 233 -13.91 -24.99 -13.55
N GLU A 234 -14.88 -24.91 -12.64
CA GLU A 234 -16.07 -24.08 -12.82
C GLU A 234 -15.68 -22.60 -12.69
N MET A 235 -16.04 -21.81 -13.70
CA MET A 235 -15.83 -20.37 -13.77
C MET A 235 -17.13 -19.68 -14.15
N GLU A 236 -17.36 -18.48 -13.63
CA GLU A 236 -18.53 -17.68 -13.99
C GLU A 236 -18.14 -16.61 -15.00
N ILE A 237 -18.92 -16.51 -16.08
CA ILE A 237 -18.81 -15.42 -17.06
C ILE A 237 -20.10 -14.64 -17.11
N LEU A 238 -19.99 -13.34 -17.40
CA LEU A 238 -21.15 -12.46 -17.51
C LEU A 238 -22.05 -12.90 -18.67
N CYS A 239 -23.36 -12.86 -18.47
CA CYS A 239 -24.35 -13.15 -19.50
C CYS A 239 -24.68 -11.88 -20.29
N GLU A 240 -24.23 -11.81 -21.55
CA GLU A 240 -24.52 -10.67 -22.45
C GLU A 240 -26.01 -10.51 -22.76
N ASP A 241 -26.79 -11.60 -22.69
CA ASP A 241 -28.24 -11.60 -22.94
C ASP A 241 -29.08 -11.21 -21.72
N ASP A 242 -28.46 -10.81 -20.60
CA ASP A 242 -29.20 -10.39 -19.41
C ASP A 242 -30.11 -9.19 -19.73
N GLU A 243 -31.38 -9.29 -19.34
CA GLU A 243 -32.41 -8.31 -19.67
C GLU A 243 -32.08 -6.91 -19.14
N LYS A 244 -31.54 -6.81 -17.92
CA LYS A 244 -31.17 -5.52 -17.32
C LYS A 244 -29.92 -4.92 -17.96
N LEU A 245 -28.91 -5.75 -18.28
CA LEU A 245 -27.72 -5.27 -18.99
C LEU A 245 -28.05 -4.80 -20.41
N ARG A 246 -28.93 -5.50 -21.12
CA ARG A 246 -29.40 -5.07 -22.45
C ARG A 246 -30.17 -3.76 -22.37
N ALA A 247 -31.13 -3.65 -21.44
CA ALA A 247 -31.89 -2.42 -21.22
C ALA A 247 -30.97 -1.25 -20.83
N LEU A 248 -29.95 -1.50 -19.99
CA LEU A 248 -28.94 -0.50 -19.62
C LEU A 248 -28.16 -0.01 -20.85
N LYS A 249 -27.71 -0.93 -21.71
CA LYS A 249 -26.98 -0.58 -22.93
C LYS A 249 -27.84 0.22 -23.91
N GLU A 250 -29.12 -0.11 -24.04
CA GLU A 250 -30.08 0.61 -24.88
C GLU A 250 -30.38 2.02 -24.35
N GLU A 251 -30.64 2.17 -23.05
CA GLU A 251 -31.01 3.44 -22.42
C GLU A 251 -29.79 4.39 -22.29
N HIS A 252 -28.68 3.86 -21.80
CA HIS A 252 -27.53 4.66 -21.38
C HIS A 252 -26.33 4.60 -22.33
N GLY A 253 -26.27 3.60 -23.20
CA GLY A 253 -25.17 3.40 -24.16
C GLY A 253 -24.05 2.51 -23.61
N GLU A 254 -23.13 2.13 -24.50
CA GLU A 254 -22.06 1.16 -24.22
C GLU A 254 -21.13 1.61 -23.09
N GLN A 255 -20.67 2.86 -23.09
CA GLN A 255 -19.74 3.37 -22.09
C GLN A 255 -20.25 3.25 -20.64
N ILE A 256 -21.54 3.54 -20.40
CA ILE A 256 -22.14 3.42 -19.08
C ILE A 256 -22.38 1.95 -18.73
N CYS A 257 -22.80 1.14 -19.70
CA CYS A 257 -22.94 -0.31 -19.53
C CYS A 257 -21.61 -0.96 -19.11
N ASP A 258 -20.49 -0.57 -19.73
CA ASP A 258 -19.16 -1.09 -19.42
C ASP A 258 -18.72 -0.78 -17.99
N LEU A 259 -19.08 0.41 -17.47
CA LEU A 259 -18.80 0.78 -16.07
C LEU A 259 -19.55 -0.12 -15.09
N VAL A 260 -20.83 -0.40 -15.36
CA VAL A 260 -21.64 -1.31 -14.53
C VAL A 260 -21.15 -2.75 -14.63
N THR A 261 -20.85 -3.22 -15.84
CA THR A 261 -20.28 -4.54 -16.08
C THR A 261 -18.93 -4.72 -15.38
N LYS A 262 -18.06 -3.71 -15.43
CA LYS A 262 -16.78 -3.73 -14.71
C LYS A 262 -17.01 -3.88 -13.21
N ALA A 263 -17.91 -3.10 -12.63
CA ALA A 263 -18.24 -3.20 -11.20
C ALA A 263 -18.84 -4.56 -10.81
N LEU A 264 -19.69 -5.15 -11.66
CA LEU A 264 -20.23 -6.51 -11.45
C LEU A 264 -19.13 -7.57 -11.43
N LEU A 265 -18.22 -7.53 -12.41
CA LEU A 265 -17.09 -8.46 -12.50
C LEU A 265 -16.18 -8.32 -11.28
N GLU A 266 -15.89 -7.09 -10.85
CA GLU A 266 -15.06 -6.83 -9.68
C GLU A 266 -15.65 -7.42 -8.39
N ILE A 267 -16.96 -7.28 -8.15
CA ILE A 267 -17.63 -7.90 -7.00
C ILE A 267 -17.62 -9.42 -7.09
N ASN A 268 -17.83 -9.99 -8.29
CA ASN A 268 -17.89 -11.44 -8.45
C ASN A 268 -16.51 -12.09 -8.25
N GLU A 269 -15.44 -11.44 -8.69
CA GLU A 269 -14.07 -11.94 -8.53
C GLU A 269 -13.62 -11.91 -7.05
N HIS A 270 -13.97 -10.84 -6.32
CA HIS A 270 -13.40 -10.60 -5.00
C HIS A 270 -14.29 -11.07 -3.86
N ASN A 271 -15.61 -11.01 -4.05
CA ASN A 271 -16.57 -11.22 -2.98
C ASN A 271 -17.91 -11.75 -3.51
N PRO A 272 -17.92 -12.89 -4.22
CA PRO A 272 -19.12 -13.39 -4.91
C PRO A 272 -20.27 -13.66 -3.93
N SER A 273 -19.95 -14.15 -2.73
CA SER A 273 -20.96 -14.55 -1.74
C SER A 273 -21.61 -13.37 -0.99
N SER A 274 -20.84 -12.36 -0.59
CA SER A 274 -21.40 -11.26 0.22
C SER A 274 -21.71 -10.00 -0.58
N ARG A 275 -21.15 -9.87 -1.80
CA ARG A 275 -21.37 -8.74 -2.73
C ARG A 275 -21.17 -7.35 -2.13
N TYR A 276 -20.46 -7.26 -1.02
CA TYR A 276 -20.07 -5.97 -0.46
C TYR A 276 -18.83 -5.44 -1.18
N PRO A 277 -18.78 -4.13 -1.45
CA PRO A 277 -17.57 -3.49 -1.98
C PRO A 277 -16.35 -3.81 -1.13
N PHE A 278 -15.25 -4.11 -1.81
CA PHE A 278 -13.99 -4.47 -1.17
C PHE A 278 -12.92 -3.41 -1.47
N SER A 279 -12.20 -2.96 -0.44
CA SER A 279 -11.11 -1.99 -0.63
C SER A 279 -9.80 -2.71 -0.91
N GLU A 280 -9.11 -2.30 -1.97
CA GLU A 280 -7.84 -2.89 -2.39
C GLU A 280 -6.80 -1.80 -2.71
N LEU A 281 -5.52 -2.11 -2.51
CA LEU A 281 -4.41 -1.26 -2.93
C LEU A 281 -4.28 -1.34 -4.45
N TRP A 282 -4.34 -0.19 -5.11
CA TRP A 282 -4.42 -0.09 -6.56
C TRP A 282 -3.31 0.78 -7.14
N ASN A 283 -2.73 0.32 -8.24
CA ASN A 283 -1.85 1.11 -9.09
C ASN A 283 -2.69 1.68 -10.23
N TYR A 284 -3.02 2.96 -10.13
CA TYR A 284 -3.86 3.66 -11.11
C TYR A 284 -3.13 3.93 -12.43
N LYS A 285 -1.79 3.85 -12.47
CA LYS A 285 -1.03 3.96 -13.72
C LYS A 285 -1.09 2.69 -14.55
N GLU A 286 -1.12 1.54 -13.90
CA GLU A 286 -1.10 0.23 -14.56
C GLU A 286 -2.47 -0.47 -14.58
N ASP A 287 -3.52 0.18 -14.03
CA ASP A 287 -4.87 -0.37 -13.84
C ASP A 287 -4.88 -1.80 -13.27
N ARG A 288 -4.09 -2.05 -12.23
CA ARG A 288 -4.04 -3.34 -11.53
C ARG A 288 -3.84 -3.18 -10.02
N LYS A 289 -4.00 -4.29 -9.30
CA LYS A 289 -3.62 -4.38 -7.88
C LYS A 289 -2.17 -3.95 -7.70
N ALA A 290 -1.92 -3.06 -6.75
CA ALA A 290 -0.57 -2.68 -6.37
C ALA A 290 0.09 -3.80 -5.58
N THR A 291 1.39 -4.00 -5.79
CA THR A 291 2.21 -4.88 -4.95
C THR A 291 2.56 -4.15 -3.65
N LEU A 292 2.89 -4.91 -2.60
CA LEU A 292 3.35 -4.31 -1.34
C LEU A 292 4.61 -3.48 -1.54
N GLU A 293 5.51 -3.90 -2.44
CA GLU A 293 6.72 -3.17 -2.79
C GLU A 293 6.39 -1.79 -3.40
N GLU A 294 5.48 -1.74 -4.38
CA GLU A 294 5.04 -0.49 -5.00
C GLU A 294 4.46 0.49 -3.95
N VAL A 295 3.67 -0.05 -3.03
CA VAL A 295 3.03 0.72 -1.95
C VAL A 295 4.07 1.26 -0.97
N VAL A 296 5.02 0.43 -0.54
CA VAL A 296 6.10 0.85 0.38
C VAL A 296 6.99 1.90 -0.28
N ALA A 297 7.41 1.67 -1.53
CA ALA A 297 8.20 2.64 -2.29
C ALA A 297 7.46 3.98 -2.46
N TYR A 298 6.15 3.92 -2.70
CA TYR A 298 5.32 5.12 -2.76
C TYR A 298 5.31 5.90 -1.43
N VAL A 299 5.08 5.23 -0.30
CA VAL A 299 5.10 5.87 1.04
C VAL A 299 6.45 6.52 1.33
N GLN A 300 7.55 5.80 1.09
CA GLN A 300 8.91 6.32 1.31
C GLN A 300 9.17 7.59 0.50
N ASN A 301 8.75 7.60 -0.77
CA ASN A 301 8.89 8.77 -1.63
C ASN A 301 8.04 9.95 -1.16
N GLN A 302 6.78 9.73 -0.76
CA GLN A 302 5.94 10.80 -0.21
C GLN A 302 6.55 11.42 1.05
N TRP A 303 7.04 10.58 1.97
CA TRP A 303 7.71 11.06 3.18
C TRP A 303 8.91 11.97 2.82
N ARG A 304 9.79 11.52 1.92
CA ARG A 304 10.96 12.32 1.49
C ARG A 304 10.56 13.67 0.88
N LEU A 305 9.49 13.69 0.09
CA LEU A 305 8.97 14.92 -0.53
C LEU A 305 8.45 15.90 0.53
N ASP A 306 7.66 15.44 1.48
CA ASP A 306 7.11 16.31 2.52
C ASP A 306 8.19 16.85 3.47
N GLY A 307 9.18 16.02 3.81
CA GLY A 307 10.37 16.46 4.52
C GLY A 307 11.15 17.55 3.77
N SER A 308 11.21 17.46 2.43
CA SER A 308 11.89 18.46 1.59
C SER A 308 11.11 19.77 1.48
N LYS A 309 9.78 19.72 1.36
CA LYS A 309 8.91 20.92 1.35
C LYS A 309 9.02 21.69 2.66
N LEU A 310 9.01 20.98 3.79
CA LEU A 310 9.16 21.58 5.14
C LEU A 310 10.53 22.24 5.34
N LYS A 311 11.59 21.73 4.70
CA LYS A 311 12.92 22.37 4.73
C LYS A 311 12.96 23.65 3.90
N ARG A 312 12.34 23.66 2.72
CA ARG A 312 12.26 24.87 1.87
C ARG A 312 11.46 25.99 2.51
N LYS A 313 10.28 25.69 3.08
CA LYS A 313 9.48 26.69 3.79
C LYS A 313 10.25 27.38 4.92
N ARG A 314 11.00 26.60 5.71
CA ARG A 314 11.87 27.16 6.76
C ARG A 314 12.96 28.07 6.18
N ALA A 315 13.61 27.67 5.10
CA ALA A 315 14.63 28.49 4.44
C ALA A 315 14.06 29.81 3.85
N GLU A 316 12.83 29.78 3.33
CA GLU A 316 12.13 30.97 2.83
C GLU A 316 11.71 31.92 3.96
N GLU A 317 11.24 31.39 5.09
CA GLU A 317 10.91 32.16 6.30
C GLU A 317 12.16 32.80 6.93
N ASP A 318 13.28 32.08 6.94
CA ASP A 318 14.58 32.58 7.42
C ASP A 318 15.10 33.69 6.51
N ALA A 319 15.06 33.50 5.17
CA ALA A 319 15.51 34.50 4.20
C ALA A 319 14.64 35.77 4.20
N GLY A 320 13.32 35.63 4.41
CA GLY A 320 12.40 36.75 4.56
C GLY A 320 12.67 37.56 5.83
N SER A 321 13.07 36.91 6.93
CA SER A 321 13.47 37.61 8.16
C SER A 321 14.78 38.38 7.98
N THR A 322 15.75 37.84 7.25
CA THR A 322 17.04 38.52 6.98
C THR A 322 16.84 39.81 6.15
N GLN A 323 15.96 39.79 5.15
CA GLN A 323 15.68 40.99 4.34
C GLN A 323 15.01 42.13 5.14
N VAL A 324 14.19 41.80 6.14
CA VAL A 324 13.56 42.81 7.01
C VAL A 324 14.59 43.45 7.95
N GLU A 325 15.60 42.71 8.40
CA GLU A 325 16.69 43.25 9.24
C GLU A 325 17.61 44.21 8.45
N ASP A 326 17.90 43.93 7.18
CA ASP A 326 18.73 44.80 6.33
C ASP A 326 18.04 46.08 5.87
N ILE A 327 16.70 46.11 5.79
CA ILE A 327 15.93 47.35 5.49
C ILE A 327 15.80 48.25 6.73
N THR A 328 16.03 47.72 7.93
CA THR A 328 15.85 48.44 9.21
C THR A 328 17.18 48.99 9.78
N ARG A 329 18.29 48.82 9.06
CA ARG A 329 19.60 49.41 9.33
C ARG A 329 19.83 50.61 8.45
#